data_AF-A0AAP3EME4-F1
#
_entry.id   AF-A0AAP3EME4-F1
#
_cell.length_a   1.000
_cell.length_b   1.000
_cell.length_c   1.000
_cell.angle_alpha   90.00
_cell.angle_beta   90.00
_cell.angle_gamma   90.00
#
_symmetry.space_group_name_H-M   'P 1'
#
loop_
_entity.id
_entity.type
_entity.pdbx_description
1 polymer ?
#
loop_
_entity_poly.entity_id
_entity_poly.type
_entity_poly.pdbx_seq_one_letter_code
_entity_poly.pdbx_strand_id
1 'polypeptide(L)' 'MSRSVLVTGASKGIGRAIACQLAADGFNIGVHYHRDATGAQETLNAI' A
#
# COMPACT_ATOMS: atom_id res chain seq x y z
N MET A 1 -11.38 -9.21 14.00
CA MET A 1 -11.44 -7.89 13.33
C MET A 1 -10.12 -7.65 12.63
N SER A 2 -10.11 -7.35 11.33
CA SER A 2 -8.91 -6.90 10.63
C SER A 2 -8.65 -5.43 10.96
N ARG A 3 -7.40 -5.06 11.24
CA ARG A 3 -7.00 -3.67 11.50
C ARG A 3 -6.65 -3.02 10.17
N SER A 4 -7.15 -1.81 9.95
CA SER A 4 -6.87 -1.06 8.73
C SER A 4 -5.70 -0.09 8.92
N VAL A 5 -4.83 0.03 7.92
CA VAL A 5 -3.68 0.95 7.92
C VAL A 5 -3.69 1.77 6.62
N LEU A 6 -3.54 3.09 6.73
CA LEU A 6 -3.35 3.98 5.59
C LEU A 6 -1.85 4.24 5.40
N VAL A 7 -1.32 3.90 4.22
CA VAL A 7 0.08 4.18 3.84
C VAL A 7 0.11 5.29 2.80
N THR A 8 0.71 6.43 3.13
CA THR A 8 0.87 7.56 2.21
C THR A 8 2.15 7.45 1.39
N GLY A 9 2.12 7.93 0.14
CA GLY A 9 3.27 7.78 -0.76
C GLY A 9 3.52 6.32 -1.14
N ALA A 10 2.48 5.49 -1.11
CA ALA A 10 2.59 4.04 -1.27
C ALA A 10 2.74 3.59 -2.72
N SER A 11 2.77 4.50 -3.71
CA SER A 11 2.87 4.11 -5.12
C SER A 11 4.23 3.54 -5.52
N LYS A 12 5.30 3.75 -4.72
CA LYS A 12 6.66 3.26 -5.00
C LYS A 12 7.59 3.35 -3.79
N GLY A 13 8.82 2.88 -3.97
CA GLY A 13 9.90 3.01 -2.97
C GLY A 13 9.54 2.37 -1.63
N ILE A 14 9.88 3.07 -0.54
CA ILE A 14 9.66 2.60 0.83
C ILE A 14 8.17 2.49 1.17
N GLY A 15 7.34 3.44 0.71
CA GLY A 15 5.89 3.39 0.96
C GLY A 15 5.25 2.11 0.42
N ARG A 16 5.63 1.70 -0.80
CA ARG A 16 5.19 0.41 -1.38
C ARG A 16 5.69 -0.78 -0.56
N ALA A 17 6.96 -0.78 -0.16
CA ALA A 17 7.53 -1.88 0.64
C ALA A 17 6.80 -2.04 1.98
N ILE A 18 6.46 -0.94 2.65
CA ILE A 18 5.69 -0.95 3.89
C ILE A 18 4.27 -1.48 3.65
N ALA A 19 3.58 -1.02 2.60
CA ALA A 19 2.25 -1.51 2.24
C ALA A 19 2.24 -3.02 2.00
N CYS A 20 3.22 -3.54 1.24
CA CYS A 20 3.38 -4.97 0.98
C CYS A 20 3.61 -5.78 2.25
N GLN A 21 4.52 -5.32 3.13
CA GLN A 21 4.80 -6.05 4.36
C GLN A 21 3.59 -6.09 5.29
N LEU A 22 2.92 -4.96 5.50
CA LEU A 22 1.74 -4.91 6.37
C LEU A 22 0.56 -5.73 5.81
N ALA A 23 0.39 -5.78 4.48
CA ALA A 23 -0.60 -6.66 3.88
C ALA A 23 -0.27 -8.14 4.12
N ALA A 24 1.00 -8.54 3.94
CA ALA A 24 1.47 -9.89 4.25
C ALA A 24 1.27 -10.27 5.73
N ASP A 25 1.35 -9.29 6.63
CA ASP A 25 1.08 -9.44 8.06
C ASP A 25 -0.44 -9.50 8.39
N GLY A 26 -1.33 -9.40 7.39
CA GLY A 26 -2.78 -9.59 7.52
C GLY A 26 -3.59 -8.32 7.79
N PHE A 27 -3.01 -7.14 7.58
CA PHE A 27 -3.72 -5.86 7.71
C PHE A 27 -4.50 -5.51 6.44
N ASN A 28 -5.57 -4.72 6.59
CA ASN A 28 -6.26 -4.12 5.45
C ASN A 28 -5.59 -2.79 5.09
N ILE A 29 -5.12 -2.63 3.85
CA ILE A 29 -4.24 -1.51 3.49
C ILE A 29 -4.95 -0.50 2.59
N GLY A 30 -4.90 0.77 2.99
CA GLY A 30 -5.21 1.91 2.14
C GLY A 30 -3.93 2.43 1.47
N VAL A 31 -3.88 2.39 0.14
CA VAL A 31 -2.76 2.90 -0.67
C VAL A 31 -3.07 4.34 -1.09
N HIS A 32 -2.36 5.32 -0.52
CA HIS A 32 -2.50 6.73 -0.89
C HIS A 32 -1.34 7.18 -1.79
N TYR A 33 -1.67 7.90 -2.85
CA TYR A 33 -0.75 8.45 -3.84
C TYR A 33 -1.15 9.89 -4.19
N HIS A 34 -0.20 10.69 -4.70
CA HIS A 34 -0.48 12.05 -5.15
C HIS A 34 -0.69 12.15 -6.68
N ARG A 35 0.30 11.73 -7.48
CA ARG A 35 0.26 11.86 -8.96
C ARG A 35 0.49 10.56 -9.72
N ASP A 36 0.76 9.47 -8.99
CA ASP A 36 1.23 8.21 -9.56
C ASP A 36 0.18 7.12 -9.36
N ALA A 37 -0.93 7.24 -10.08
CA ALA A 37 -2.05 6.31 -10.01
C ALA A 37 -1.65 4.90 -10.48
N THR A 38 -0.81 4.81 -11.51
CA THR A 38 -0.31 3.54 -12.02
C THR A 38 0.52 2.81 -10.97
N GLY A 39 1.50 3.48 -10.34
CA GLY A 39 2.29 2.84 -9.27
C GLY A 39 1.45 2.46 -8.04
N ALA A 40 0.40 3.22 -7.74
CA ALA A 40 -0.55 2.85 -6.70
C ALA A 40 -1.34 1.58 -7.07
N GLN A 41 -1.80 1.47 -8.32
CA GLN A 41 -2.47 0.27 -8.80
C GLN A 41 -1.54 -0.94 -8.84
N GLU A 42 -0.29 -0.77 -9.25
CA GLU A 42 0.74 -1.82 -9.16
C GLU A 42 0.93 -2.31 -7.73
N THR A 43 0.93 -1.39 -6.76
CA THR A 43 1.03 -1.73 -5.34
C THR A 43 -0.18 -2.52 -4.86
N LEU A 44 -1.40 -2.14 -5.27
CA LEU A 44 -2.62 -2.89 -4.97
C LEU A 44 -2.61 -4.29 -5.59
N ASN A 45 -2.06 -4.46 -6.79
CA ASN A 45 -1.96 -5.76 -7.44
C ASN A 45 -0.93 -6.69 -6.77
N ALA A 46 -0.05 -6.14 -5.93
CA ALA A 46 1.02 -6.87 -5.26
C ALA A 46 0.68 -7.30 -3.82
N ILE A 47 -0.53 -6.99 -3.33
CA ILE A 47 -0.98 -7.27 -1.97
C ILE A 47 -2.34 -7.96 -1.91
#